data_AF-A0A8X7MP93-F1
#
_entry.id   AF-A0A8X7MP93-F1
#
_cell.length_a   1.000
_cell.length_b   1.000
_cell.length_c   1.000
_cell.angle_alpha   90.00
_cell.angle_beta   90.00
_cell.angle_gamma   90.00
#
_symmetry.space_group_name_H-M   'P 1'
#
loop_
_entity.id
_entity.type
_entity.pdbx_description
1 polymer ?
#
loop_
_entity_poly.entity_id
_entity_poly.type
_entity_poly.pdbx_seq_one_letter_code
_entity_poly.pdbx_strand_id
1 'polypeptide(L)'
;MLTHSTSSSTLAAILDRTGVLLPLAGLSLVVLAFIYRDHALGTKPIRPEVYCPPKTWPLLGHTLWLIRQGTEAQLDWMLGLTRNSKIGCVQMSVLGPGNLALLSRPEYIEAIQKTYFENFEKGAFLGDRMSDVLGRNGIFVADGHAWKHARKTASHIFSAGQFRNWVQVVVHEELDKVVPLLNTLTSKNTSTEKGGKNKEAVIALPELFFRYTLNSFSRMAFGADIGCLTNDPACLDMPVEFAVAFDYAQNVINERLV
;
A
#
# COMPACT_ATOMS: atom_id res chain seq x y z
N MET A 1 -16.45 27.24 -53.16
CA MET A 1 -14.97 27.35 -53.12
C MET A 1 -14.52 27.19 -51.68
N LEU A 2 -14.18 25.96 -51.27
CA LEU A 2 -13.45 25.71 -50.02
C LEU A 2 -12.17 24.99 -50.45
N THR A 3 -11.08 25.76 -50.48
CA THR A 3 -9.73 25.31 -50.83
C THR A 3 -9.19 24.41 -49.73
N HIS A 4 -9.30 23.09 -49.92
CA HIS A 4 -8.44 22.11 -49.25
C HIS A 4 -7.07 22.15 -49.93
N SER A 5 -6.13 22.95 -49.44
CA SER A 5 -4.74 22.88 -49.89
C SER A 5 -3.78 23.47 -48.86
N THR A 6 -3.51 22.72 -47.79
CA THR A 6 -2.34 22.98 -46.90
C THR A 6 -1.79 21.73 -46.21
N SER A 7 -2.37 20.54 -46.34
CA SER A 7 -1.86 19.34 -45.64
C SER A 7 -0.75 18.58 -46.38
N SER A 8 -0.56 18.81 -47.68
CA SER A 8 0.33 17.99 -48.51
C SER A 8 1.81 18.37 -48.38
N SER A 9 2.14 19.66 -48.23
CA SER A 9 3.54 20.11 -48.19
C SER A 9 4.24 19.77 -46.88
N THR A 10 3.51 19.75 -45.76
CA THR A 10 4.05 19.43 -44.43
C THR A 10 4.29 17.93 -44.25
N LEU A 11 3.38 17.08 -44.73
CA LEU A 11 3.55 15.63 -44.71
C LEU A 11 4.74 15.17 -45.57
N ALA A 12 4.89 15.75 -46.77
CA ALA A 12 6.03 15.46 -47.64
C ALA A 12 7.37 15.88 -47.03
N ALA A 13 7.45 17.08 -46.45
CA ALA A 13 8.67 17.55 -45.78
C ALA A 13 9.05 16.72 -44.53
N ILE A 14 8.05 16.20 -43.82
CA ILE A 14 8.28 15.27 -42.69
C ILE A 14 8.80 13.92 -43.19
N LEU A 15 8.23 13.40 -44.28
CA LEU A 15 8.65 12.14 -44.89
C LEU A 15 10.09 12.21 -45.42
N ASP A 16 10.47 13.32 -46.05
CA ASP A 16 11.84 13.55 -46.55
C ASP A 16 12.87 13.66 -45.42
N ARG A 17 12.46 14.20 -44.26
CA ARG A 17 13.36 14.42 -43.11
C ARG A 17 13.47 13.22 -42.17
N THR A 18 12.43 12.39 -42.07
CA THR A 18 12.35 11.28 -41.09
C THR A 18 12.25 9.90 -41.74
N GLY A 19 12.09 9.84 -43.06
CA GLY A 19 11.87 8.60 -43.80
C GLY A 19 10.53 7.94 -43.48
N VAL A 20 10.40 6.66 -43.85
CA VAL A 20 9.18 5.84 -43.65
C VAL A 20 8.94 5.49 -42.17
N LEU A 21 9.90 5.77 -41.29
CA LEU A 21 9.85 5.38 -39.87
C LEU A 21 8.76 6.10 -39.07
N LEU A 22 8.61 7.42 -39.26
CA LEU A 22 7.59 8.21 -38.55
C LEU A 22 6.14 7.81 -38.94
N PRO A 23 5.78 7.65 -40.23
CA PRO A 23 4.44 7.20 -40.58
C PRO A 23 4.16 5.76 -40.16
N LEU A 24 5.16 4.86 -40.17
CA LEU A 24 5.02 3.51 -39.62
C LEU A 24 4.78 3.54 -38.11
N ALA A 25 5.52 4.38 -37.37
CA ALA A 25 5.29 4.58 -35.94
C ALA A 25 3.89 5.14 -35.68
N GLY A 26 3.44 6.14 -36.45
CA GLY A 26 2.08 6.68 -36.36
C GLY A 26 1.01 5.62 -36.63
N LEU A 27 1.16 4.82 -37.69
CA LEU A 27 0.25 3.72 -38.01
C LEU A 27 0.22 2.67 -36.89
N SER A 28 1.38 2.30 -36.36
CA SER A 28 1.48 1.35 -35.24
C SER A 28 0.76 1.85 -33.99
N LEU A 29 0.88 3.15 -33.66
CA LEU A 29 0.15 3.75 -32.55
C LEU A 29 -1.36 3.74 -32.76
N VAL A 30 -1.83 4.00 -34.00
CA VAL A 30 -3.26 3.92 -34.34
C VAL A 30 -3.77 2.48 -34.23
N VAL A 31 -3.02 1.50 -34.74
CA VAL A 31 -3.35 0.07 -34.62
C VAL A 31 -3.40 -0.35 -33.15
N LEU A 32 -2.40 0.04 -32.36
CA LEU A 32 -2.38 -0.24 -30.91
C LEU A 32 -3.55 0.45 -30.20
N ALA A 33 -3.88 1.70 -30.53
CA ALA A 33 -5.03 2.39 -29.94
C ALA A 33 -6.38 1.72 -30.30
N PHE A 34 -6.45 1.07 -31.46
CA PHE A 34 -7.62 0.28 -31.85
C PHE A 34 -7.69 -1.07 -31.12
N ILE A 35 -6.56 -1.77 -30.98
CA ILE A 35 -6.48 -3.05 -30.25
C ILE A 35 -6.77 -2.82 -28.75
N TYR A 36 -6.13 -1.81 -28.16
CA TYR A 36 -6.24 -1.43 -26.75
C TYR A 36 -7.26 -0.30 -26.56
N ARG A 37 -8.41 -0.38 -27.24
CA ARG A 37 -9.43 0.68 -27.21
C ARG A 37 -10.07 0.85 -25.83
N ASP A 38 -10.27 -0.25 -25.12
CA ASP A 38 -11.01 -0.37 -23.87
C ASP A 38 -10.13 -0.86 -22.70
N HIS A 39 -8.81 -0.95 -22.89
CA HIS A 39 -7.91 -1.41 -21.86
C HIS A 39 -6.50 -0.85 -22.06
N ALA A 40 -5.65 -1.03 -21.04
CA ALA A 40 -4.29 -0.53 -21.04
C ALA A 40 -3.36 -1.46 -21.83
N LEU A 41 -2.27 -0.91 -22.34
CA LEU A 41 -1.25 -1.69 -23.05
C LEU A 41 -0.77 -2.87 -22.19
N GLY A 42 -0.73 -4.06 -22.79
CA GLY A 42 -0.26 -5.30 -22.12
C GLY A 42 -1.28 -5.96 -21.18
N THR A 43 -2.50 -5.44 -21.05
CA THR A 43 -3.54 -6.08 -20.25
C THR A 43 -4.52 -6.88 -21.11
N LYS A 44 -5.36 -7.68 -20.46
CA LYS A 44 -6.44 -8.42 -21.11
C LYS A 44 -7.70 -7.54 -21.23
N PRO A 45 -8.52 -7.75 -22.28
CA PRO A 45 -9.82 -7.12 -22.40
C PRO A 45 -10.70 -7.32 -21.16
N ILE A 46 -11.60 -6.38 -20.94
CA ILE A 46 -12.55 -6.43 -19.83
C ILE A 46 -13.56 -7.57 -20.08
N ARG A 47 -13.85 -8.33 -19.03
CA ARG A 47 -14.86 -9.39 -19.12
C ARG A 47 -16.27 -8.80 -19.20
N PRO A 48 -17.11 -9.21 -20.17
CA PRO A 48 -18.44 -8.62 -20.36
C PRO A 48 -19.38 -8.70 -19.15
N GLU A 49 -19.22 -9.73 -18.32
CA GLU A 49 -20.06 -9.99 -17.15
C GLU A 49 -19.65 -9.18 -15.91
N VAL A 50 -18.47 -8.56 -15.94
CA VAL A 50 -17.88 -7.87 -14.80
C VAL A 50 -18.11 -6.37 -14.96
N TYR A 51 -18.50 -5.70 -13.88
CA TYR A 51 -18.66 -4.26 -13.91
C TYR A 51 -17.30 -3.59 -14.17
N CYS A 52 -17.29 -2.64 -15.10
CA CYS A 52 -16.14 -1.81 -15.40
C CYS A 52 -16.51 -0.34 -15.15
N PRO A 53 -15.66 0.42 -14.43
CA PRO A 53 -15.88 1.85 -14.27
C PRO A 53 -15.92 2.56 -15.63
N PRO A 54 -16.73 3.63 -15.77
CA PRO A 54 -16.74 4.44 -16.97
C PRO A 54 -15.45 5.26 -17.10
N LYS A 55 -15.16 5.78 -18.31
CA LYS A 55 -13.99 6.63 -18.66
C LYS A 55 -12.68 5.87 -18.85
N THR A 56 -12.71 4.80 -19.65
CA THR A 56 -11.52 4.09 -20.09
C THR A 56 -10.87 4.79 -21.29
N TRP A 57 -9.55 4.96 -21.26
CA TRP A 57 -8.77 5.59 -22.32
C TRP A 57 -8.05 4.53 -23.16
N PRO A 58 -7.95 4.70 -24.49
CA PRO A 58 -7.13 3.81 -25.31
C PRO A 58 -5.68 3.79 -24.82
N LEU A 59 -5.03 2.63 -24.83
CA LEU A 59 -3.65 2.38 -24.37
C LEU A 59 -3.41 2.58 -22.86
N LEU A 60 -4.13 3.49 -22.20
CA LEU A 60 -3.95 3.84 -20.80
C LEU A 60 -4.95 3.16 -19.87
N GLY A 61 -6.04 2.60 -20.40
CA GLY A 61 -7.11 2.02 -19.62
C GLY A 61 -7.68 3.01 -18.59
N HIS A 62 -7.67 2.61 -17.32
CA HIS A 62 -8.18 3.36 -16.16
C HIS A 62 -7.08 4.10 -15.40
N THR A 63 -5.84 4.11 -15.91
CA THR A 63 -4.67 4.67 -15.19
C THR A 63 -4.88 6.13 -14.81
N LEU A 64 -5.30 6.97 -15.76
CA LEU A 64 -5.54 8.40 -15.50
C LEU A 64 -6.75 8.66 -14.61
N TRP A 65 -7.70 7.72 -14.55
CA TRP A 65 -8.83 7.81 -13.64
C TRP A 65 -8.37 7.47 -12.22
N LEU A 66 -7.60 6.40 -12.05
CA LEU A 66 -7.07 5.96 -10.76
C LEU A 66 -6.15 7.02 -10.13
N ILE A 67 -5.23 7.59 -10.90
CA ILE A 67 -4.34 8.68 -10.44
C ILE A 67 -5.15 9.89 -9.94
N ARG A 68 -6.28 10.20 -10.60
CA ARG A 68 -7.14 11.32 -10.18
C ARG A 68 -7.95 11.04 -8.92
N GLN A 69 -8.31 9.80 -8.65
CA GLN A 69 -9.01 9.46 -7.40
C GLN A 69 -8.07 9.53 -6.20
N GLY A 70 -6.80 9.19 -6.40
CA GLY A 70 -5.81 9.15 -5.33
C GLY A 70 -6.19 8.19 -4.20
N THR A 71 -5.55 8.37 -3.05
CA THR A 71 -5.69 7.50 -1.87
C THR A 71 -6.53 8.07 -0.75
N GLU A 72 -6.77 9.39 -0.71
CA GLU A 72 -7.47 10.03 0.42
C GLU A 72 -8.88 9.46 0.65
N ALA A 73 -9.64 9.24 -0.43
CA ALA A 73 -10.99 8.68 -0.39
C ALA A 73 -11.06 7.24 -0.94
N GLN A 74 -10.00 6.46 -0.74
CA GLN A 74 -9.85 5.15 -1.40
C GLN A 74 -11.03 4.20 -1.17
N LEU A 75 -11.43 4.07 0.08
CA LEU A 75 -12.52 3.18 0.46
C LEU A 75 -13.88 3.66 -0.09
N ASP A 76 -14.09 4.97 -0.17
CA ASP A 76 -15.35 5.55 -0.66
C ASP A 76 -15.53 5.31 -2.16
N TRP A 77 -14.48 5.53 -2.96
CA TRP A 77 -14.59 5.27 -4.39
C TRP A 77 -14.65 3.76 -4.68
N MET A 78 -13.92 2.92 -3.93
CA MET A 78 -14.03 1.46 -4.03
C MET A 78 -15.45 0.96 -3.69
N LEU A 79 -16.06 1.52 -2.66
CA LEU A 79 -17.45 1.24 -2.29
C LEU A 79 -18.42 1.68 -3.39
N GLY A 80 -18.20 2.88 -3.96
CA GLY A 80 -19.00 3.38 -5.08
C GLY A 80 -18.96 2.45 -6.29
N LEU A 81 -17.78 1.93 -6.65
CA LEU A 81 -17.62 0.98 -7.75
C LEU A 81 -18.32 -0.36 -7.47
N THR A 82 -18.10 -0.92 -6.28
CA THR A 82 -18.64 -2.23 -5.92
C THR A 82 -20.17 -2.24 -5.80
N ARG A 83 -20.77 -1.13 -5.35
CA ARG A 83 -22.24 -0.96 -5.33
C ARG A 83 -22.88 -1.05 -6.71
N ASN A 84 -22.17 -0.66 -7.77
CA ASN A 84 -22.65 -0.76 -9.14
C ASN A 84 -22.48 -2.16 -9.74
N SER A 85 -21.73 -3.04 -9.08
CA SER A 85 -21.49 -4.41 -9.53
C SER A 85 -22.53 -5.38 -8.96
N LYS A 86 -23.36 -5.96 -9.83
CA LYS A 86 -24.33 -7.00 -9.44
C LYS A 86 -23.69 -8.26 -8.85
N ILE A 87 -22.47 -8.59 -9.28
CA ILE A 87 -21.74 -9.78 -8.84
C ILE A 87 -20.72 -9.47 -7.74
N GLY A 88 -20.59 -8.21 -7.29
CA GLY A 88 -19.53 -7.81 -6.34
C GLY A 88 -18.09 -7.97 -6.84
N CYS A 89 -17.86 -7.91 -8.16
CA CYS A 89 -16.56 -7.90 -8.81
C CYS A 89 -16.47 -6.71 -9.76
N VAL A 90 -15.41 -5.92 -9.65
CA VAL A 90 -15.11 -4.80 -10.53
C VAL A 90 -13.77 -5.05 -11.19
N GLN A 91 -13.70 -4.95 -12.52
CA GLN A 91 -12.46 -5.07 -13.26
C GLN A 91 -12.01 -3.70 -13.75
N MET A 92 -10.74 -3.41 -13.54
CA MET A 92 -10.05 -2.26 -14.10
C MET A 92 -8.80 -2.72 -14.84
N SER A 93 -8.33 -1.88 -15.74
CA SER A 93 -7.08 -2.10 -16.46
C SER A 93 -6.18 -0.90 -16.23
N VAL A 94 -4.98 -1.11 -15.70
CA VAL A 94 -4.05 -0.06 -15.32
C VAL A 94 -2.68 -0.37 -15.92
N LEU A 95 -2.03 0.64 -16.46
CA LEU A 95 -0.68 0.54 -17.01
C LEU A 95 0.30 0.26 -15.86
N GLY A 96 1.13 -0.79 -15.99
CA GLY A 96 2.03 -1.24 -14.94
C GLY A 96 1.46 -2.43 -14.15
N PRO A 97 0.55 -2.22 -13.17
CA PRO A 97 -0.04 -3.32 -12.39
C PRO A 97 -0.86 -4.33 -13.21
N GLY A 98 -1.38 -3.92 -14.37
CA GLY A 98 -2.14 -4.80 -15.27
C GLY A 98 -3.64 -4.78 -15.01
N ASN A 99 -4.29 -5.94 -15.09
CA ASN A 99 -5.71 -6.06 -14.77
C ASN A 99 -5.91 -6.12 -13.24
N LEU A 100 -6.63 -5.15 -12.69
CA LEU A 100 -7.00 -5.11 -11.28
C LEU A 100 -8.44 -5.61 -11.11
N ALA A 101 -8.66 -6.47 -10.13
CA ALA A 101 -9.98 -6.94 -9.74
C ALA A 101 -10.27 -6.54 -8.29
N LEU A 102 -11.34 -5.78 -8.08
CA LEU A 102 -11.86 -5.45 -6.76
C LEU A 102 -13.02 -6.40 -6.44
N LEU A 103 -12.89 -7.14 -5.33
CA LEU A 103 -13.81 -8.20 -4.94
C LEU A 103 -14.42 -7.86 -3.59
N SER A 104 -15.74 -7.85 -3.49
CA SER A 104 -16.47 -7.37 -2.31
C SER A 104 -17.36 -8.41 -1.64
N ARG A 105 -17.27 -9.67 -2.04
CA ARG A 105 -18.11 -10.76 -1.52
C ARG A 105 -17.31 -11.74 -0.67
N PRO A 106 -17.87 -12.24 0.45
CA PRO A 106 -17.21 -13.22 1.30
C PRO A 106 -16.81 -14.50 0.55
N GLU A 107 -17.62 -14.95 -0.42
CA GLU A 107 -17.32 -16.17 -1.18
C GLU A 107 -16.03 -16.03 -2.01
N TYR A 108 -15.71 -14.81 -2.47
CA TYR A 108 -14.47 -14.54 -3.19
C TYR A 108 -13.26 -14.51 -2.25
N ILE A 109 -13.43 -13.97 -1.05
CA ILE A 109 -12.39 -13.97 -0.02
C ILE A 109 -12.07 -15.41 0.38
N GLU A 110 -13.08 -16.26 0.61
CA GLU A 110 -12.88 -17.69 0.87
C GLU A 110 -12.20 -18.39 -0.31
N ALA A 111 -12.66 -18.12 -1.54
CA ALA A 111 -12.07 -18.69 -2.74
C ALA A 111 -10.57 -18.39 -2.84
N ILE A 112 -10.16 -17.14 -2.59
CA ILE A 112 -8.77 -16.70 -2.68
C ILE A 112 -7.94 -17.18 -1.48
N GLN A 113 -8.45 -17.01 -0.26
CA GLN A 113 -7.64 -17.22 0.95
C GLN A 113 -7.66 -18.67 1.47
N LYS A 114 -8.55 -19.52 0.94
CA LYS A 114 -8.72 -20.90 1.42
C LYS A 114 -8.88 -21.92 0.30
N THR A 115 -9.89 -21.79 -0.56
CA THR A 115 -10.28 -22.87 -1.50
C THR A 115 -9.29 -23.05 -2.65
N TYR A 116 -8.86 -21.94 -3.27
CA TYR A 116 -7.98 -21.92 -4.43
C TYR A 116 -6.69 -21.15 -4.12
N PHE A 117 -6.19 -21.25 -2.90
CA PHE A 117 -5.06 -20.46 -2.40
C PHE A 117 -3.83 -20.51 -3.32
N GLU A 118 -3.48 -21.68 -3.84
CA GLU A 118 -2.32 -21.85 -4.75
C GLU A 118 -2.51 -21.15 -6.11
N ASN A 119 -3.74 -20.79 -6.49
CA ASN A 119 -4.01 -20.09 -7.75
C ASN A 119 -3.80 -18.57 -7.63
N PHE A 120 -3.65 -18.04 -6.42
CA PHE A 120 -3.56 -16.60 -6.14
C PHE A 120 -2.23 -16.26 -5.47
N GLU A 121 -1.19 -16.18 -6.29
CA GLU A 121 0.13 -15.74 -5.86
C GLU A 121 0.20 -14.21 -5.75
N LYS A 122 1.04 -13.72 -4.84
CA LYS A 122 1.45 -12.31 -4.77
C LYS A 122 2.30 -11.93 -5.98
N GLY A 123 3.16 -12.85 -6.43
CA GLY A 123 3.92 -12.75 -7.66
C GLY A 123 5.03 -11.69 -7.62
N ALA A 124 5.74 -11.55 -8.74
CA ALA A 124 6.91 -10.67 -8.84
C ALA A 124 6.58 -9.19 -8.60
N PHE A 125 5.40 -8.72 -9.01
CA PHE A 125 5.00 -7.32 -8.84
C PHE A 125 5.02 -6.91 -7.36
N LEU A 126 4.37 -7.66 -6.47
CA LEU A 126 4.41 -7.37 -5.03
C LEU A 126 5.75 -7.78 -4.42
N GLY A 127 6.30 -8.90 -4.88
CA GLY A 127 7.59 -9.45 -4.48
C GLY A 127 8.72 -8.42 -4.52
N ASP A 128 8.94 -7.85 -5.70
CA ASP A 128 10.05 -6.94 -5.96
C ASP A 128 9.89 -5.62 -5.18
N ARG A 129 8.65 -5.15 -4.99
CA ARG A 129 8.39 -3.87 -4.30
C ARG A 129 8.56 -3.96 -2.79
N MET A 130 8.26 -5.10 -2.18
CA MET A 130 8.25 -5.28 -0.72
C MET A 130 9.50 -5.97 -0.17
N SER A 131 10.29 -6.63 -1.01
CA SER A 131 11.38 -7.51 -0.57
C SER A 131 12.56 -6.82 0.13
N ASP A 132 12.79 -5.52 -0.12
CA ASP A 132 13.91 -4.78 0.49
C ASP A 132 13.83 -4.74 2.02
N VAL A 133 12.60 -4.65 2.57
CA VAL A 133 12.36 -4.58 4.02
C VAL A 133 11.86 -5.92 4.57
N LEU A 134 10.93 -6.56 3.85
CA LEU A 134 10.26 -7.76 4.35
C LEU A 134 10.95 -9.06 3.94
N GLY A 135 12.00 -8.99 3.12
CA GLY A 135 12.75 -10.12 2.58
C GLY A 135 12.00 -10.85 1.47
N ARG A 136 12.73 -11.28 0.42
CA ARG A 136 12.16 -12.05 -0.71
C ARG A 136 11.40 -13.30 -0.26
N ASN A 137 11.92 -13.97 0.76
CA ASN A 137 11.37 -15.20 1.33
C ASN A 137 10.61 -14.96 2.65
N GLY A 138 10.34 -13.69 3.00
CA GLY A 138 9.61 -13.36 4.22
C GLY A 138 8.15 -13.76 4.16
N ILE A 139 7.54 -13.96 5.33
CA ILE A 139 6.14 -14.41 5.48
C ILE A 139 5.11 -13.50 4.78
N PHE A 140 5.42 -12.23 4.54
CA PHE A 140 4.52 -11.30 3.85
C PHE A 140 4.70 -11.28 2.34
N VAL A 141 5.84 -11.76 1.83
CA VAL A 141 6.26 -11.63 0.43
C VAL A 141 6.23 -12.98 -0.30
N ALA A 142 6.66 -14.04 0.38
CA ALA A 142 6.72 -15.37 -0.19
C ALA A 142 5.36 -15.91 -0.62
N ASP A 143 5.37 -16.80 -1.62
CA ASP A 143 4.21 -17.54 -2.10
C ASP A 143 4.35 -19.05 -1.82
N GLY A 144 3.24 -19.78 -1.96
CA GLY A 144 3.19 -21.24 -1.88
C GLY A 144 3.82 -21.84 -0.61
N HIS A 145 4.67 -22.86 -0.81
CA HIS A 145 5.25 -23.64 0.29
C HIS A 145 6.15 -22.81 1.23
N ALA A 146 6.93 -21.87 0.70
CA ALA A 146 7.79 -21.00 1.52
C ALA A 146 6.97 -20.17 2.51
N TRP A 147 5.86 -19.59 2.03
CA TRP A 147 4.89 -18.90 2.88
C TRP A 147 4.28 -19.81 3.95
N LYS A 148 3.81 -21.00 3.55
CA LYS A 148 3.22 -21.97 4.49
C LYS A 148 4.19 -22.36 5.59
N HIS A 149 5.45 -22.60 5.23
CA HIS A 149 6.50 -22.92 6.18
C HIS A 149 6.73 -21.76 7.16
N ALA A 150 6.93 -20.54 6.66
CA ALA A 150 7.13 -19.35 7.50
C ALA A 150 5.93 -19.11 8.44
N ARG A 151 4.70 -19.21 7.93
CA ARG A 151 3.47 -19.07 8.72
C ARG A 151 3.33 -20.15 9.78
N LYS A 152 3.66 -21.41 9.45
CA LYS A 152 3.61 -22.51 10.42
C LYS A 152 4.61 -22.28 11.55
N THR A 153 5.84 -21.89 11.22
CA THR A 153 6.87 -21.55 12.21
C THR A 153 6.43 -20.40 13.10
N ALA A 154 5.95 -19.30 12.51
CA ALA A 154 5.47 -18.14 13.27
C ALA A 154 4.27 -18.47 14.18
N SER A 155 3.39 -19.39 13.78
CA SER A 155 2.21 -19.76 14.57
C SER A 155 2.54 -20.29 15.97
N HIS A 156 3.75 -20.83 16.19
CA HIS A 156 4.18 -21.31 17.50
C HIS A 156 4.45 -20.17 18.49
N ILE A 157 4.87 -19.00 18.01
CA ILE A 157 5.07 -17.78 18.81
C ILE A 157 3.71 -17.28 19.35
N PHE A 158 2.65 -17.49 18.58
CA PHE A 158 1.29 -17.05 18.91
C PHE A 158 0.43 -18.15 19.54
N SER A 159 1.04 -19.15 20.16
CA SER A 159 0.30 -20.17 20.92
C SER A 159 -0.28 -19.59 22.21
N ALA A 160 -1.38 -20.17 22.72
CA ALA A 160 -2.00 -19.71 23.96
C ALA A 160 -1.02 -19.69 25.16
N GLY A 161 -0.09 -20.65 25.21
CA GLY A 161 0.96 -20.69 26.24
C GLY A 161 1.95 -19.53 26.12
N GLN A 162 2.41 -19.21 24.91
CA GLN A 162 3.29 -18.06 24.67
C GLN A 162 2.59 -16.73 24.94
N PHE A 163 1.29 -16.64 24.62
CA PHE A 163 0.51 -15.46 24.95
C PHE A 163 0.47 -15.19 26.46
N ARG A 164 0.16 -16.23 27.25
CA ARG A 164 0.07 -16.11 28.72
C ARG A 164 1.43 -15.86 29.37
N ASN A 165 2.46 -16.54 28.90
CA ASN A 165 3.76 -16.56 29.60
C ASN A 165 4.74 -15.49 29.12
N TRP A 166 4.57 -14.95 27.90
CA TRP A 166 5.54 -14.04 27.31
C TRP A 166 4.89 -12.75 26.79
N VAL A 167 3.96 -12.85 25.84
CA VAL A 167 3.33 -11.67 25.23
C VAL A 167 2.65 -10.80 26.28
N GLN A 168 1.86 -11.41 27.17
CA GLN A 168 1.16 -10.69 28.23
C GLN A 168 2.15 -9.99 29.16
N VAL A 169 3.25 -10.64 29.54
CA VAL A 169 4.26 -10.07 30.44
C VAL A 169 4.89 -8.84 29.81
N VAL A 170 5.37 -8.93 28.57
CA VAL A 170 5.98 -7.80 27.87
C VAL A 170 4.99 -6.64 27.71
N VAL A 171 3.74 -6.93 27.34
CA VAL A 171 2.69 -5.91 27.23
C VAL A 171 2.47 -5.16 28.55
N HIS A 172 2.38 -5.87 29.68
CA HIS A 172 2.19 -5.21 30.98
C HIS A 172 3.41 -4.40 31.38
N GLU A 173 4.62 -4.92 31.17
CA GLU A 173 5.85 -4.18 31.47
C GLU A 173 6.02 -2.92 30.61
N GLU A 174 5.61 -2.94 29.34
CA GLU A 174 5.62 -1.72 28.51
C GLU A 174 4.52 -0.74 28.93
N LEU A 175 3.34 -1.23 29.36
CA LEU A 175 2.28 -0.39 29.92
C LEU A 175 2.70 0.27 31.25
N ASP A 176 3.46 -0.44 32.08
CA ASP A 176 4.05 0.08 33.31
C ASP A 176 5.07 1.20 33.05
N LYS A 177 5.53 1.38 31.81
CA LYS A 177 6.28 2.57 31.38
C LYS A 177 5.36 3.69 30.89
N VAL A 178 4.33 3.36 30.10
CA VAL A 178 3.39 4.35 29.53
C VAL A 178 2.58 5.06 30.62
N VAL A 179 2.04 4.32 31.60
CA VAL A 179 1.13 4.92 32.60
C VAL A 179 1.85 5.98 33.45
N PRO A 180 3.04 5.72 34.03
CA PRO A 180 3.79 6.76 34.75
C PRO A 180 4.22 7.94 33.88
N LEU A 181 4.57 7.67 32.61
CA LEU A 181 4.92 8.70 31.64
C LEU A 181 3.74 9.67 31.43
N LEU A 182 2.54 9.15 31.19
CA LEU A 182 1.31 9.94 31.07
C LEU A 182 0.97 10.70 32.35
N ASN A 183 1.12 10.06 33.52
CA ASN A 183 0.91 10.71 34.82
C ASN A 183 1.89 11.87 35.06
N THR A 184 3.14 11.72 34.64
CA THR A 184 4.17 12.76 34.77
C THR A 184 3.88 13.95 33.87
N LEU A 185 3.48 13.70 32.62
CA LEU A 185 3.14 14.76 31.66
C LEU A 185 1.89 15.55 32.08
N THR A 186 0.90 14.88 32.65
CA THR A 186 -0.31 15.54 33.16
C THR A 186 -0.05 16.31 34.46
N SER A 187 0.80 15.78 35.36
CA SER A 187 1.13 16.41 36.66
C SER A 187 2.11 17.60 36.54
N LYS A 188 2.98 17.65 35.53
CA LYS A 188 3.87 18.81 35.33
C LYS A 188 3.10 20.09 34.93
N ASN A 189 1.96 19.96 34.26
CA ASN A 189 1.14 21.11 33.85
C ASN A 189 0.42 21.80 35.03
N THR A 190 0.28 21.13 36.18
CA THR A 190 -0.33 21.73 37.37
C THR A 190 0.67 22.49 38.24
N SER A 191 1.99 22.39 37.96
CA SER A 191 3.05 22.91 38.83
C SER A 191 3.90 24.04 38.24
N THR A 192 3.71 24.43 36.97
CA THR A 192 4.32 25.63 36.39
C THR A 192 3.52 26.91 36.69
N GLU A 193 3.99 27.60 37.73
CA GLU A 193 3.98 29.06 37.98
C GLU A 193 2.66 29.85 37.81
N LYS A 194 2.24 30.44 38.94
CA LYS A 194 1.36 31.61 39.03
C LYS A 194 1.88 32.76 38.14
N GLY A 195 1.51 32.78 36.86
CA GLY A 195 1.75 33.93 35.96
C GLY A 195 2.26 33.60 34.55
N GLY A 196 2.68 32.37 34.27
CA GLY A 196 3.05 31.93 32.92
C GLY A 196 1.91 31.18 32.24
N LYS A 197 1.69 31.36 30.93
CA LYS A 197 0.67 30.60 30.18
C LYS A 197 0.84 29.10 30.42
N ASN A 198 -0.16 28.45 31.02
CA ASN A 198 -0.23 26.99 31.13
C ASN A 198 -0.02 26.38 29.73
N LYS A 199 1.15 25.79 29.48
CA LYS A 199 1.33 24.92 28.33
C LYS A 199 0.64 23.61 28.67
N GLU A 200 -0.51 23.34 28.07
CA GLU A 200 -1.10 22.01 28.13
C GLU A 200 -0.11 21.00 27.55
N ALA A 201 0.14 19.89 28.27
CA ALA A 201 0.93 18.80 27.70
C ALA A 201 0.12 18.17 26.58
N VAL A 202 0.59 18.37 25.35
CA VAL A 202 0.04 17.74 24.15
C VAL A 202 0.81 16.46 23.90
N ILE A 203 0.10 15.35 23.74
CA ILE A 203 0.69 14.05 23.42
C ILE A 203 0.16 13.61 22.07
N ALA A 204 1.07 13.33 21.14
CA ALA A 204 0.73 12.70 19.88
C ALA A 204 0.51 11.20 20.12
N LEU A 205 -0.75 10.76 20.18
CA LEU A 205 -1.09 9.34 20.35
C LEU A 205 -0.47 8.42 19.29
N PRO A 206 -0.42 8.78 17.98
CA PRO A 206 0.22 7.93 16.97
C PRO A 206 1.69 7.65 17.29
N GLU A 207 2.43 8.67 17.74
CA GLU A 207 3.84 8.54 18.10
C GLU A 207 4.03 7.64 19.34
N LEU A 208 3.20 7.85 20.37
CA LEU A 208 3.22 7.01 21.57
C LEU A 208 2.89 5.54 21.23
N PHE A 209 1.87 5.30 20.41
CA PHE A 209 1.50 3.95 19.98
C PHE A 209 2.57 3.31 19.11
N PHE A 210 3.19 4.07 18.20
CA PHE A 210 4.30 3.57 17.40
C PHE A 210 5.47 3.12 18.27
N ARG A 211 5.89 3.95 19.23
CA ARG A 211 6.96 3.62 20.19
C ARG A 211 6.63 2.42 21.06
N TYR A 212 5.43 2.40 21.62
CA TYR A 212 4.94 1.30 22.44
C TYR A 212 4.92 -0.01 21.64
N THR A 213 4.34 0.01 20.43
CA THR A 213 4.22 -1.18 19.59
C THR A 213 5.59 -1.67 19.13
N LEU A 214 6.48 -0.77 18.69
CA LEU A 214 7.80 -1.16 18.21
C LEU A 214 8.66 -1.73 19.35
N ASN A 215 8.66 -1.10 20.53
CA ASN A 215 9.41 -1.63 21.69
C ASN A 215 8.85 -2.96 22.17
N SER A 216 7.53 -3.05 22.33
CA SER A 216 6.83 -4.30 22.71
C SER A 216 7.15 -5.41 21.73
N PHE A 217 7.02 -5.16 20.43
CA PHE A 217 7.25 -6.16 19.41
C PHE A 217 8.71 -6.59 19.34
N SER A 218 9.66 -5.65 19.42
CA SER A 218 11.09 -5.97 19.45
C SER A 218 11.44 -6.87 20.63
N ARG A 219 10.90 -6.56 21.81
CA ARG A 219 11.08 -7.42 22.99
C ARG A 219 10.44 -8.78 22.77
N MET A 220 9.19 -8.86 22.32
CA MET A 220 8.49 -10.12 22.12
C MET A 220 9.13 -11.02 21.05
N ALA A 221 9.52 -10.45 19.91
CA ALA A 221 10.00 -11.19 18.75
C ALA A 221 11.50 -11.48 18.78
N PHE A 222 12.30 -10.55 19.30
CA PHE A 222 13.78 -10.62 19.26
C PHE A 222 14.43 -10.65 20.64
N GLY A 223 13.66 -10.51 21.73
CA GLY A 223 14.21 -10.41 23.08
C GLY A 223 15.01 -9.13 23.32
N ALA A 224 14.86 -8.11 22.45
CA ALA A 224 15.67 -6.90 22.47
C ALA A 224 14.81 -5.67 22.83
N ASP A 225 15.24 -4.92 23.85
CA ASP A 225 14.70 -3.58 24.14
C ASP A 225 15.45 -2.57 23.26
N ILE A 226 14.72 -1.85 22.41
CA ILE A 226 15.27 -0.87 21.47
C ILE A 226 15.22 0.55 22.04
N GLY A 227 14.72 0.72 23.28
CA GLY A 227 14.71 2.00 23.97
C GLY A 227 13.75 3.03 23.36
N CYS A 228 12.77 2.59 22.56
CA CYS A 228 11.78 3.49 21.95
C CYS A 228 10.82 4.10 22.99
N LEU A 229 10.67 3.42 24.13
CA LEU A 229 9.81 3.83 25.23
C LEU A 229 10.55 3.63 26.56
N THR A 230 10.65 4.69 27.35
CA THR A 230 11.28 4.69 28.67
C THR A 230 10.42 5.43 29.68
N ASN A 231 10.79 5.37 30.96
CA ASN A 231 10.10 6.12 32.03
C ASN A 231 10.43 7.62 32.02
N ASP A 232 11.43 8.06 31.26
CA ASP A 232 11.81 9.46 31.14
C ASP A 232 10.97 10.15 30.06
N PRO A 233 10.23 11.23 30.39
CA PRO A 233 9.54 12.06 29.40
C PRO A 233 10.37 12.50 28.21
N ALA A 234 11.70 12.65 28.37
CA ALA A 234 12.60 13.00 27.28
C ALA A 234 12.57 12.00 26.13
N CYS A 235 12.16 10.74 26.36
CA CYS A 235 12.06 9.76 25.29
C CYS A 235 10.99 10.11 24.25
N LEU A 236 10.01 10.97 24.56
CA LEU A 236 9.02 11.42 23.57
C LEU A 236 9.57 12.48 22.63
N ASP A 237 10.57 13.25 23.07
CA ASP A 237 11.21 14.29 22.27
C ASP A 237 12.40 13.74 21.48
N MET A 238 13.02 12.66 21.96
CA MET A 238 14.19 12.04 21.34
C MET A 238 13.77 10.88 20.43
N PRO A 239 13.96 10.98 19.11
CA PRO A 239 13.70 9.87 18.20
C PRO A 239 14.79 8.81 18.33
N VAL A 240 14.38 7.53 18.28
CA VAL A 240 15.32 6.40 18.21
C VAL A 240 15.71 6.18 16.74
N GLU A 241 17.01 6.17 16.44
CA GLU A 241 17.54 6.08 15.08
C GLU A 241 16.99 4.86 14.32
N PHE A 242 16.97 3.69 14.96
CA PHE A 242 16.39 2.48 14.38
C PHE A 242 14.91 2.66 14.04
N ALA A 243 14.12 3.28 14.93
CA ALA A 243 12.69 3.46 14.73
C ALA A 243 12.39 4.40 13.56
N VAL A 244 13.15 5.50 13.45
CA VAL A 244 13.06 6.44 12.32
C VAL A 244 13.45 5.77 11.01
N ALA A 245 14.56 5.02 10.98
CA ALA A 245 15.00 4.32 9.79
C ALA A 245 13.99 3.23 9.36
N PHE A 246 13.41 2.51 10.32
CA PHE A 246 12.42 1.48 10.08
C PHE A 246 11.09 2.04 9.57
N ASP A 247 10.61 3.15 10.14
CA ASP A 247 9.40 3.86 9.66
C ASP A 247 9.61 4.41 8.25
N TYR A 248 10.75 5.06 8.00
CA TYR A 248 11.13 5.54 6.68
C TYR A 248 11.14 4.41 5.64
N ALA A 249 11.78 3.28 5.96
CA ALA A 249 11.86 2.14 5.04
C ALA A 249 10.47 1.55 4.72
N GLN A 250 9.58 1.48 5.72
CA GLN A 250 8.19 1.06 5.51
C GLN A 250 7.41 2.05 4.64
N ASN A 251 7.60 3.36 4.84
CA ASN A 251 6.96 4.36 4.00
C ASN A 251 7.42 4.25 2.55
N VAL A 252 8.73 4.09 2.31
CA VAL A 252 9.29 3.93 0.96
C VAL A 252 8.72 2.71 0.23
N ILE A 253 8.57 1.56 0.89
CA ILE A 253 7.96 0.39 0.22
C ILE A 253 6.45 0.57 -0.01
N ASN A 254 5.75 1.29 0.87
CA ASN A 254 4.33 1.56 0.74
C ASN A 254 4.04 2.53 -0.42
N GLU A 255 4.83 3.59 -0.56
CA GLU A 255 4.76 4.54 -1.68
C GLU A 255 4.96 3.88 -3.05
N ARG A 256 5.63 2.73 -3.11
CA ARG A 256 5.74 1.98 -4.37
C ARG A 256 4.39 1.41 -4.83
N LEU A 257 3.50 1.07 -3.91
CA LEU A 257 2.21 0.44 -4.22
C LEU A 257 1.09 1.44 -4.56
N VAL A 258 1.33 2.73 -4.27
CA VAL A 258 0.36 3.82 -4.38
C VAL A 258 0.63 4.68 -5.61
#